data_AF-A0A0H5PY23-F1
#
_entry.id   AF-A0A0H5PY23-F1
#
_cell.length_a   1.000
_cell.length_b   1.000
_cell.length_c   1.000
_cell.angle_alpha   90.00
_cell.angle_beta   90.00
_cell.angle_gamma   90.00
#
_symmetry.space_group_name_H-M   'P 1'
#
loop_
_entity.id
_entity.type
_entity.pdbx_description
1 polymer ?
#
loop_
_entity_poly.entity_id
_entity_poly.type
_entity_poly.pdbx_seq_one_letter_code
_entity_poly.pdbx_strand_id
1 'polypeptide(L)' 'MKIESVDLSVWFDDGNHAEINLSPMQTLMVLKLLGIEPAGKGCINCYSDQTLKRFTEMDKNPLRLVPVD' A
#
# COMPACT_ATOMS: atom_id res chain seq x y z
N MET A 1 7.14 11.29 -14.48
CA MET A 1 5.80 10.64 -14.47
C MET A 1 5.13 11.04 -13.17
N LYS A 2 3.86 11.44 -13.19
CA LYS A 2 3.07 11.79 -11.99
C LYS A 2 1.96 10.75 -11.87
N ILE A 3 1.69 10.29 -10.65
CA ILE A 3 0.54 9.44 -10.35
C ILE A 3 -0.66 10.37 -10.16
N GLU A 4 -1.70 10.20 -10.97
CA GLU A 4 -2.89 11.07 -10.95
C GLU A 4 -3.99 10.53 -10.03
N SER A 5 -4.17 9.21 -10.02
CA SER A 5 -5.10 8.48 -9.15
C SER A 5 -4.58 7.06 -8.88
N VAL A 6 -5.16 6.41 -7.87
CA VAL A 6 -4.95 4.99 -7.55
C VAL A 6 -6.29 4.44 -7.12
N ASP A 7 -6.70 3.33 -7.74
CA ASP A 7 -7.85 2.55 -7.30
C ASP A 7 -7.35 1.34 -6.50
N LEU A 8 -7.93 1.13 -5.32
CA LEU A 8 -7.60 0.00 -4.46
C LEU A 8 -8.81 -0.92 -4.38
N SER A 9 -8.65 -2.15 -4.86
CA SER A 9 -9.67 -3.21 -4.75
C SER A 9 -9.20 -4.29 -3.78
N VAL A 10 -10.05 -4.65 -2.84
CA VAL A 10 -9.81 -5.74 -1.88
C VAL A 10 -10.69 -6.91 -2.27
N TRP A 11 -10.07 -8.07 -2.52
CA TRP A 11 -10.76 -9.32 -2.83
C TRP A 11 -10.81 -10.19 -1.58
N PHE A 12 -12.01 -10.71 -1.27
CA PHE A 12 -12.25 -11.60 -0.14
C PHE A 12 -12.35 -13.06 -0.62
N ASP A 13 -12.10 -14.00 0.30
CA ASP A 13 -12.06 -15.44 -0.01
C ASP A 13 -13.41 -16.01 -0.50
N ASP A 14 -14.51 -15.32 -0.22
CA ASP A 14 -15.86 -15.67 -0.69
C ASP A 14 -16.16 -15.20 -2.13
N GLY A 15 -15.18 -14.57 -2.79
CA GLY A 15 -15.30 -14.04 -4.15
C GLY A 15 -15.92 -12.64 -4.22
N ASN A 16 -16.31 -12.05 -3.10
CA ASN A 16 -16.71 -10.64 -3.06
C ASN A 16 -15.49 -9.73 -3.16
N HIS A 17 -15.73 -8.48 -3.57
CA HIS A 17 -14.70 -7.44 -3.50
C HIS A 17 -15.29 -6.11 -3.04
N ALA A 18 -14.41 -5.27 -2.50
CA ALA A 18 -14.72 -3.89 -2.17
C ALA A 18 -13.73 -2.96 -2.89
N GLU A 19 -14.26 -1.89 -3.47
CA GLU A 19 -13.46 -0.78 -3.99
C GLU A 19 -13.30 0.29 -2.91
N ILE A 20 -12.08 0.77 -2.75
CA ILE A 20 -11.73 1.79 -1.77
C ILE A 20 -11.23 3.02 -2.52
N ASN A 21 -12.02 4.10 -2.42
CA ASN A 21 -11.61 5.42 -2.88
C ASN A 21 -10.69 6.06 -1.84
N LEU A 22 -9.45 6.32 -2.22
CA LEU A 22 -8.46 6.96 -1.36
C LEU A 22 -8.41 8.46 -1.62
N SER A 23 -8.35 9.26 -0.55
CA SER A 23 -7.98 10.67 -0.65
C SER A 23 -6.54 10.83 -1.14
N PRO A 24 -6.15 11.99 -1.70
CA PRO A 24 -4.79 12.21 -2.17
C PRO A 24 -3.70 11.91 -1.13
N MET A 25 -3.95 12.23 0.15
CA MET A 25 -3.01 11.92 1.23
C MET A 25 -2.91 10.41 1.48
N GLN A 26 -4.04 9.70 1.52
CA GLN A 26 -4.05 8.24 1.70
C GLN A 26 -3.31 7.55 0.54
N THR A 27 -3.52 8.00 -0.69
CA THR A 27 -2.80 7.51 -1.87
C THR A 27 -1.28 7.70 -1.71
N LEU A 28 -0.83 8.90 -1.34
CA LEU A 28 0.60 9.16 -1.12
C LEU A 28 1.19 8.26 -0.03
N MET A 29 0.44 8.03 1.05
CA MET A 29 0.88 7.16 2.14
C MET A 29 1.01 5.70 1.67
N VAL A 30 0.01 5.16 0.97
CA VAL A 30 0.05 3.79 0.42
C VAL A 30 1.25 3.62 -0.51
N LEU A 31 1.46 4.56 -1.44
CA LEU A 31 2.58 4.51 -2.37
C LEU A 31 3.93 4.47 -1.65
N LYS A 32 4.12 5.34 -0.64
CA LYS A 32 5.36 5.39 0.15
C LYS A 32 5.58 4.11 0.96
N LEU A 33 4.54 3.57 1.58
CA LEU A 33 4.65 2.37 2.41
C LEU A 33 4.98 1.13 1.59
N LEU A 34 4.48 1.06 0.37
CA LEU A 34 4.75 -0.04 -0.56
C LEU A 34 6.02 0.19 -1.40
N GLY A 35 6.66 1.36 -1.26
CA GLY A 35 7.83 1.74 -2.07
C GLY A 35 7.50 1.86 -3.55
N ILE A 36 6.25 2.22 -3.87
CA ILE A 36 5.76 2.32 -5.24
C ILE A 36 6.33 3.57 -5.90
N GLU A 37 7.23 3.37 -6.85
CA GLU A 37 7.86 4.45 -7.61
C GLU A 37 7.85 4.15 -9.12
N PRO A 38 7.49 5.12 -9.98
CA PRO A 38 7.60 4.96 -11.42
C PRO A 38 9.05 4.74 -11.87
N ALA A 39 9.31 3.62 -12.54
CA ALA A 39 10.63 3.17 -12.98
C ALA A 39 10.79 3.20 -14.50
N GLY A 40 10.29 4.26 -15.16
CA GLY A 40 10.30 4.41 -16.62
C GLY A 40 8.93 4.18 -17.25
N LYS A 41 8.88 4.00 -18.58
CA LYS A 41 7.62 3.86 -19.33
C LYS A 41 6.92 2.55 -18.94
N GLY A 42 5.84 2.67 -18.18
CA GLY A 42 4.98 1.53 -17.79
C GLY A 42 5.58 0.61 -16.73
N CYS A 43 6.73 0.95 -16.17
CA CYS A 43 7.35 0.18 -15.10
C CYS A 43 7.12 0.86 -13.75
N ILE A 44 6.86 0.05 -12.74
CA ILE A 44 6.69 0.47 -11.35
C ILE A 44 7.63 -0.40 -10.52
N ASN A 45 8.45 0.23 -9.69
CA ASN A 45 9.18 -0.45 -8.62
C ASN A 45 8.31 -0.52 -7.38
N CYS A 46 8.49 -1.57 -6.57
CA CYS A 46 7.90 -1.69 -5.24
C CYS A 46 8.87 -2.42 -4.31
N TYR A 47 8.65 -2.32 -3.01
CA TYR A 47 9.37 -3.14 -2.04
C TYR A 47 9.00 -4.61 -2.19
N SER A 48 9.98 -5.49 -1.99
CA SER A 48 9.74 -6.93 -1.91
C SER A 48 9.02 -7.31 -0.61
N ASP A 49 8.36 -8.47 -0.61
CA ASP A 49 7.71 -9.04 0.59
C ASP A 49 8.67 -9.14 1.78
N GLN A 50 9.93 -9.48 1.52
CA GLN A 50 10.95 -9.56 2.57
C GLN A 50 11.21 -8.20 3.22
N THR A 51 11.24 -7.12 2.43
CA THR A 51 11.40 -5.75 2.94
C THR A 51 10.16 -5.31 3.71
N LEU A 52 8.97 -5.55 3.17
CA LEU A 52 7.70 -5.21 3.83
C LEU A 52 7.54 -5.94 5.17
N LYS A 53 7.91 -7.22 5.23
CA LYS A 53 7.91 -8.01 6.48
C LYS A 53 8.87 -7.44 7.53
N ARG A 54 10.05 -6.98 7.12
CA ARG A 54 10.98 -6.31 8.06
C ARG A 54 10.36 -5.04 8.64
N PHE A 55 9.63 -4.26 7.84
CA PHE A 55 8.96 -3.05 8.34
C PHE A 55 7.86 -3.36 9.35
N THR A 56 7.07 -4.42 9.14
CA THR A 56 6.01 -4.82 10.09
C THR A 56 6.57 -5.33 11.42
N GLU A 57 7.77 -5.90 11.39
CA GLU A 57 8.49 -6.43 12.56
C GLU A 57 9.29 -5.37 13.34
N MET A 58 9.42 -4.12 12.84
CA MET A 58 10.17 -3.07 13.53
C MET A 58 9.64 -2.76 14.92
N ASP A 59 10.54 -2.64 15.89
CA ASP A 59 10.22 -2.15 17.23
C ASP A 59 9.61 -0.74 17.14
N LYS A 60 8.52 -0.53 17.89
CA LYS A 60 7.76 0.72 17.91
C LYS A 60 7.28 1.18 16.53
N ASN A 61 6.95 0.24 15.63
CA ASN A 61 6.32 0.59 14.35
C ASN A 61 5.02 1.39 14.60
N PRO A 62 4.95 2.67 14.20
CA PRO A 62 3.79 3.53 14.45
C PRO A 62 2.55 3.12 13.64
N LEU A 63 2.70 2.23 12.66
CA LEU A 63 1.66 1.71 11.79
C LEU A 63 1.20 0.31 12.21
N ARG A 64 1.72 -0.22 13.33
CA ARG A 64 1.21 -1.47 13.88
C ARG A 64 -0.27 -1.28 14.21
N LEU A 65 -1.13 -1.99 13.49
CA LEU A 65 -2.55 -2.03 13.78
C LEU A 65 -2.70 -2.62 15.19
N VAL A 66 -3.26 -1.83 16.10
CA VAL A 66 -3.71 -2.32 17.39
C VAL A 66 -5.16 -2.74 17.19
N PRO A 67 -5.54 -3.97 17.52
CA PRO A 67 -6.95 -4.35 17.55
C PRO A 67 -7.71 -3.31 18.37
N VAL A 68 -8.80 -2.80 17.81
CA VAL A 68 -9.75 -2.03 18.60
C VAL A 68 -10.60 -3.07 19.31
N ASP A 69 -10.38 -3.23 20.62
CA ASP A 69 -11.24 -4.04 21.50
C ASP A 69 -12.68 -3.49 21.54
#